data_AF-A0A7S6MB97-F1
#
_entry.id   AF-A0A7S6MB97-F1
#
_cell.length_a   1.000
_cell.length_b   1.000
_cell.length_c   1.000
_cell.angle_alpha   90.00
_cell.angle_beta   90.00
_cell.angle_gamma   90.00
#
_symmetry.space_group_name_H-M   'P 1'
#
loop_
_entity.id
_entity.type
_entity.pdbx_description
1 polymer ?
#
loop_
_entity_poly.entity_id
_entity_poly.type
_entity_poly.pdbx_seq_one_letter_code
_entity_poly.pdbx_strand_id
1 'polypeptide(L)'
;MTPPVAKHRTGPLVIVSICVGGAIAFSAPFGLMFMLRGLATQRQSDQAELESLRAESQAMRDDVLRQIESEGFVRTDTTGLDRMLAAMRRSAERMNSSDGRSALNAAAAALDTLRPSLEAYAAALNRLEQAGGLTVESLPSPRRIDERLELIDALDLANTTLSDAYAAMPARFETLMLEAGIGAREASEAAARFRDSSQLPVTLAIRRTDADLCEAMRGLLRLLRARWGRWELDRASGMVMFQDDADVAAFNQWMARLQQITDEQTRLQRQVLGGS
;
A
#
# COMPACT_ATOMS: atom_id res chain seq x y z
N MET A 1 50.60 -20.43 0.36
CA MET A 1 49.37 -20.94 -0.31
C MET A 1 48.30 -21.05 0.76
N THR A 2 47.30 -20.18 0.71
CA THR A 2 46.16 -20.24 1.62
C THR A 2 45.20 -21.31 1.10
N PRO A 3 44.71 -22.25 1.93
CA PRO A 3 43.74 -23.25 1.48
C PRO A 3 42.48 -22.57 0.94
N PRO A 4 41.81 -23.16 -0.06
CA PRO A 4 40.54 -22.62 -0.56
C PRO A 4 39.53 -22.60 0.58
N VAL A 5 38.98 -21.42 0.87
CA VAL A 5 37.90 -21.25 1.84
C VAL A 5 36.65 -21.93 1.26
N ALA A 6 36.08 -22.88 2.00
CA ALA A 6 34.83 -23.51 1.63
C ALA A 6 33.73 -22.45 1.58
N LYS A 7 32.97 -22.40 0.47
CA LYS A 7 31.84 -21.47 0.32
C LYS A 7 30.55 -22.23 0.54
N HIS A 8 29.66 -21.62 1.30
CA HIS A 8 28.39 -22.22 1.70
C HIS A 8 27.26 -21.65 0.83
N ARG A 9 26.34 -22.51 0.38
CA ARG A 9 25.23 -22.13 -0.52
C ARG A 9 24.02 -21.66 0.30
N THR A 10 23.42 -20.52 -0.09
CA THR A 10 22.09 -20.13 0.39
C THR A 10 20.98 -20.79 -0.44
N GLY A 11 19.73 -20.66 -0.01
CA GLY A 11 18.60 -20.92 -0.90
C GLY A 11 18.62 -20.00 -2.14
N PRO A 12 17.87 -20.34 -3.21
CA PRO A 12 17.73 -19.45 -4.35
C PRO A 12 17.19 -18.10 -3.88
N LEU A 13 17.73 -17.01 -4.42
CA LEU A 13 17.13 -15.69 -4.23
C LEU A 13 15.77 -15.73 -4.92
N VAL A 14 14.72 -16.00 -4.16
CA VAL A 14 13.36 -15.76 -4.66
C VAL A 14 13.35 -14.27 -4.97
N ILE A 15 13.10 -13.92 -6.23
CA ILE A 15 12.74 -12.55 -6.59
C ILE A 15 11.49 -12.28 -5.75
N VAL A 16 11.67 -11.63 -4.61
CA VAL A 16 10.57 -11.06 -3.85
C VAL A 16 10.09 -9.95 -4.76
N SER A 17 9.21 -10.32 -5.69
CA SER A 17 8.46 -9.35 -6.47
C SER A 17 7.65 -8.62 -5.41
N ILE A 18 8.09 -7.41 -5.10
CA ILE A 18 7.54 -6.56 -4.06
C ILE A 18 6.09 -6.29 -4.50
N CYS A 19 5.14 -7.10 -4.04
CA CYS A 19 3.70 -6.98 -4.35
C CYS A 19 3.06 -5.82 -3.55
N VAL A 20 3.78 -4.71 -3.47
CA VAL A 20 3.52 -3.64 -2.53
C VAL A 20 2.95 -2.47 -3.32
N GLY A 21 1.63 -2.30 -3.23
CA GLY A 21 1.09 -0.95 -3.20
C GLY A 21 -0.21 -0.72 -3.94
N GLY A 22 -0.66 -1.60 -4.83
CA GLY A 22 -1.89 -1.27 -5.54
C GLY A 22 -3.20 -1.53 -4.76
N ALA A 23 -3.22 -2.22 -3.61
CA ALA A 23 -4.46 -2.40 -2.85
C ALA A 23 -4.96 -1.13 -2.11
N ILE A 24 -4.18 -0.04 -2.13
CA ILE A 24 -4.35 1.11 -1.23
C ILE A 24 -5.51 2.04 -1.66
N ALA A 25 -5.72 2.25 -2.96
CA ALA A 25 -6.76 3.18 -3.46
C ALA A 25 -8.20 2.65 -3.30
N PHE A 26 -8.38 1.42 -2.81
CA PHE A 26 -9.60 0.63 -3.01
C PHE A 26 -10.44 0.41 -1.77
N SER A 27 -9.90 0.61 -0.56
CA SER A 27 -10.59 0.37 0.71
C SER A 27 -11.52 1.53 1.12
N ALA A 28 -11.12 2.77 0.84
CA ALA A 28 -11.85 3.97 1.23
C ALA A 28 -13.27 4.12 0.60
N PRO A 29 -13.53 3.73 -0.67
CA PRO A 29 -14.86 3.80 -1.29
C PRO A 29 -15.91 2.93 -0.61
N PHE A 30 -15.54 1.74 -0.10
CA PHE A 30 -16.49 0.80 0.49
C PHE A 30 -17.06 1.32 1.80
N GLY A 31 -16.21 1.92 2.64
CA GLY A 31 -16.69 2.53 3.87
C GLY A 31 -17.67 3.65 3.62
N LEU A 32 -17.37 4.47 2.62
CA LEU A 32 -18.19 5.60 2.18
C LEU A 32 -19.60 5.21 1.79
N MET A 33 -19.75 4.07 1.12
CA MET A 33 -21.04 3.56 0.72
C MET A 33 -21.95 3.22 1.92
N PHE A 34 -21.40 2.64 2.99
CA PHE A 34 -22.16 2.34 4.22
C PHE A 34 -22.55 3.61 4.98
N MET A 35 -21.70 4.65 4.93
CA MET A 35 -22.03 5.97 5.50
C MET A 35 -23.20 6.63 4.77
N LEU A 36 -23.13 6.71 3.44
CA LEU A 36 -24.12 7.39 2.62
C LEU A 36 -25.51 6.74 2.72
N ARG A 37 -25.58 5.42 2.97
CA ARG A 37 -26.84 4.71 3.19
C ARG A 37 -27.62 5.22 4.41
N GLY A 38 -26.91 5.70 5.44
CA GLY A 38 -27.51 6.28 6.64
C GLY A 38 -28.04 7.71 6.45
N LEU A 39 -27.49 8.45 5.49
CA LEU A 39 -27.98 9.78 5.10
C LEU A 39 -29.09 9.69 4.05
N ALA A 40 -29.02 8.70 3.15
CA ALA A 40 -29.95 8.51 2.04
C ALA A 40 -31.21 7.71 2.39
N THR A 41 -31.38 7.26 3.64
CA THR A 41 -32.55 6.46 4.05
C THR A 41 -33.88 7.21 3.90
N GLN A 42 -33.87 8.48 3.49
CA GLN A 42 -35.05 9.31 3.30
C GLN A 42 -35.46 9.57 1.84
N ARG A 43 -34.65 9.28 0.80
CA ARG A 43 -35.03 9.64 -0.59
C ARG A 43 -34.66 8.59 -1.63
N GLN A 44 -35.69 8.02 -2.25
CA GLN A 44 -35.58 7.10 -3.39
C GLN A 44 -34.80 7.71 -4.57
N SER A 45 -34.85 9.04 -4.74
CA SER A 45 -34.13 9.73 -5.83
C SER A 45 -32.61 9.62 -5.73
N ASP A 46 -32.06 9.51 -4.51
CA ASP A 46 -30.62 9.51 -4.30
C ASP A 46 -30.04 8.07 -4.35
N GLN A 47 -30.91 7.05 -4.36
CA GLN A 47 -30.50 5.65 -4.42
C GLN A 47 -29.83 5.29 -5.75
N ALA A 48 -30.33 5.80 -6.87
CA ALA A 48 -29.76 5.53 -8.20
C ALA A 48 -28.31 6.02 -8.32
N GLU A 49 -28.01 7.21 -7.77
CA GLU A 49 -26.64 7.75 -7.78
C GLU A 49 -25.71 6.95 -6.86
N LEU A 50 -26.21 6.51 -5.70
CA LEU A 50 -25.45 5.62 -4.82
C LEU A 50 -25.19 4.26 -5.47
N GLU A 51 -26.14 3.71 -6.22
CA GLU A 51 -25.96 2.47 -7.00
C GLU A 51 -24.92 2.65 -8.11
N SER A 52 -24.91 3.79 -8.81
CA SER A 52 -23.85 4.11 -9.77
C SER A 52 -22.47 4.16 -9.10
N LEU A 53 -22.36 4.74 -7.90
CA LEU A 53 -21.11 4.76 -7.15
C LEU A 53 -20.68 3.37 -6.69
N ARG A 54 -21.64 2.51 -6.32
CA ARG A 54 -21.38 1.09 -6.02
C ARG A 54 -20.82 0.34 -7.22
N ALA A 55 -21.43 0.53 -8.39
CA ALA A 55 -21.00 -0.12 -9.61
C ALA A 55 -19.57 0.28 -9.98
N GLU A 56 -19.22 1.57 -9.85
CA GLU A 56 -17.85 2.06 -10.07
C GLU A 56 -16.87 1.44 -9.07
N SER A 57 -17.22 1.43 -7.77
CA SER A 57 -16.40 0.81 -6.72
C SER A 57 -16.20 -0.69 -6.95
N GLN A 58 -17.21 -1.40 -7.47
CA GLN A 58 -17.11 -2.82 -7.79
C GLN A 58 -16.24 -3.06 -9.01
N ALA A 59 -16.43 -2.30 -10.10
CA ALA A 59 -15.60 -2.41 -11.29
C ALA A 59 -14.11 -2.14 -10.97
N MET A 60 -13.87 -1.18 -10.09
CA MET A 60 -12.56 -0.83 -9.58
C MET A 60 -11.94 -1.99 -8.75
N ARG A 61 -12.72 -2.65 -7.89
CA ARG A 61 -12.29 -3.88 -7.18
C ARG A 61 -11.97 -5.03 -8.13
N ASP A 62 -12.81 -5.25 -9.14
CA ASP A 62 -12.64 -6.33 -10.12
C ASP A 62 -11.39 -6.10 -10.99
N ASP A 63 -11.06 -4.84 -11.28
CA ASP A 63 -9.81 -4.46 -11.95
C ASP A 63 -8.57 -4.83 -11.14
N VAL A 64 -8.60 -4.61 -9.82
CA VAL A 64 -7.52 -5.01 -8.91
C VAL A 64 -7.39 -6.52 -8.82
N LEU A 65 -8.51 -7.23 -8.64
CA LEU A 65 -8.51 -8.68 -8.59
C LEU A 65 -7.91 -9.27 -9.87
N ARG A 66 -8.29 -8.74 -11.04
CA ARG A 66 -7.69 -9.13 -12.32
C ARG A 66 -6.18 -8.87 -12.36
N GLN A 67 -5.70 -7.72 -11.90
CA GLN A 67 -4.25 -7.44 -11.83
C GLN A 67 -3.51 -8.43 -10.93
N ILE A 68 -4.05 -8.75 -9.74
CA ILE A 68 -3.45 -9.77 -8.87
C ILE A 68 -3.42 -11.14 -9.54
N GLU A 69 -4.50 -11.54 -10.20
CA GLU A 69 -4.59 -12.83 -10.87
C GLU A 69 -3.65 -12.93 -12.09
N SER A 70 -3.51 -11.85 -12.87
CA SER A 70 -2.71 -11.86 -14.10
C SER A 70 -1.23 -11.53 -13.89
N GLU A 71 -0.93 -10.56 -13.01
CA GLU A 71 0.42 -10.02 -12.79
C GLU A 71 1.03 -10.50 -11.48
N GLY A 72 0.22 -11.02 -10.55
CA GLY A 72 0.66 -11.41 -9.20
C GLY A 72 0.77 -10.22 -8.23
N PHE A 73 0.63 -8.98 -8.72
CA PHE A 73 0.69 -7.75 -7.94
C PHE A 73 -0.30 -6.73 -8.50
N VAL A 74 -0.46 -5.61 -7.80
CA VAL A 74 -1.31 -4.50 -8.22
C VAL A 74 -0.42 -3.28 -8.41
N ARG A 75 -0.56 -2.62 -9.56
CA ARG A 75 0.23 -1.42 -9.85
C ARG A 75 -0.21 -0.26 -8.96
N THR A 76 0.76 0.41 -8.35
CA THR A 76 0.50 1.59 -7.52
C THR A 76 0.41 2.82 -8.41
N ASP A 77 -0.81 3.30 -8.65
CA ASP A 77 -1.05 4.59 -9.29
C ASP A 77 -2.24 5.34 -8.67
N THR A 78 -2.48 6.57 -9.11
CA THR A 78 -3.62 7.40 -8.66
C THR A 78 -4.86 7.24 -9.53
N THR A 79 -4.81 6.46 -10.62
CA THR A 79 -5.88 6.34 -11.60
C THR A 79 -7.18 5.84 -10.97
N GLY A 80 -7.08 4.89 -10.03
CA GLY A 80 -8.23 4.42 -9.25
C GLY A 80 -8.86 5.54 -8.41
N LEU A 81 -8.04 6.28 -7.66
CA LEU A 81 -8.49 7.42 -6.87
C LEU A 81 -9.14 8.51 -7.73
N ASP A 82 -8.55 8.82 -8.89
CA ASP A 82 -9.08 9.81 -9.83
C ASP A 82 -10.47 9.44 -10.37
N ARG A 83 -10.64 8.18 -10.77
CA ARG A 83 -11.94 7.65 -11.20
C ARG A 83 -12.98 7.77 -10.09
N MET A 84 -12.60 7.40 -8.86
CA MET A 84 -13.50 7.47 -7.70
C MET A 84 -13.90 8.91 -7.39
N LEU A 85 -12.94 9.84 -7.29
CA LEU A 85 -13.21 11.25 -7.02
C LEU A 85 -14.11 11.87 -8.10
N ALA A 86 -13.85 11.53 -9.37
CA ALA A 86 -14.70 11.99 -10.47
C ALA A 86 -16.12 11.40 -10.38
N ALA A 87 -16.26 10.13 -10.03
CA ALA A 87 -17.57 9.50 -9.81
C ALA A 87 -18.33 10.15 -8.66
N MET A 88 -17.68 10.37 -7.52
CA MET A 88 -18.29 11.02 -6.36
C MET A 88 -18.75 12.45 -6.65
N ARG A 89 -17.92 13.25 -7.35
CA ARG A 89 -18.29 14.61 -7.76
C ARG A 89 -19.50 14.61 -8.71
N ARG A 90 -19.52 13.73 -9.71
CA ARG A 90 -20.68 13.57 -10.62
C ARG A 90 -21.95 13.14 -9.87
N SER A 91 -21.84 12.20 -8.94
CA SER A 91 -22.98 11.77 -8.12
C SER A 91 -23.49 12.90 -7.23
N ALA A 92 -22.60 13.72 -6.65
CA ALA A 92 -22.98 14.88 -5.86
C ALA A 92 -23.75 15.92 -6.68
N GLU A 93 -23.33 16.19 -7.93
CA GLU A 93 -24.01 17.11 -8.84
C GLU A 93 -25.44 16.68 -9.17
N ARG A 94 -25.70 15.36 -9.22
CA ARG A 94 -27.02 14.79 -9.54
C ARG A 94 -27.91 14.53 -8.33
N MET A 95 -27.36 14.60 -7.11
CA MET A 95 -28.14 14.43 -5.89
C MET A 95 -29.15 15.56 -5.70
N ASN A 96 -30.37 15.20 -5.31
CA ASN A 96 -31.43 16.18 -5.03
C ASN A 96 -31.36 16.72 -3.60
N SER A 97 -30.82 15.94 -2.66
CA SER A 97 -30.63 16.39 -1.29
C SER A 97 -29.41 17.30 -1.15
N SER A 98 -29.59 18.44 -0.48
CA SER A 98 -28.49 19.33 -0.11
C SER A 98 -27.49 18.59 0.80
N ASP A 99 -28.00 17.88 1.80
CA ASP A 99 -27.16 17.15 2.77
C ASP A 99 -26.38 16.01 2.11
N GLY A 100 -27.01 15.24 1.22
CA GLY A 100 -26.33 14.17 0.48
C GLY A 100 -25.23 14.72 -0.42
N ARG A 101 -25.50 15.82 -1.14
CA ARG A 101 -24.50 16.52 -1.95
C ARG A 101 -23.33 17.03 -1.10
N SER A 102 -23.63 17.71 0.02
CA SER A 102 -22.63 18.19 0.96
C SER A 102 -21.76 17.06 1.51
N ALA A 103 -22.36 15.94 1.92
CA ALA A 103 -21.65 14.78 2.43
C ALA A 103 -20.75 14.12 1.37
N LEU A 104 -21.23 13.95 0.13
CA LEU A 104 -20.39 13.42 -0.96
C LEU A 104 -19.22 14.35 -1.30
N ASN A 105 -19.46 15.67 -1.31
CA ASN A 105 -18.40 16.65 -1.55
C ASN A 105 -17.35 16.64 -0.42
N ALA A 106 -17.79 16.57 0.84
CA ALA A 106 -16.90 16.44 1.99
C ALA A 106 -16.06 15.16 1.91
N ALA A 107 -16.67 14.04 1.50
CA ALA A 107 -15.96 12.79 1.31
C ALA A 107 -14.96 12.84 0.16
N ALA A 108 -15.32 13.45 -0.97
CA ALA A 108 -14.43 13.64 -2.10
C ALA A 108 -13.23 14.50 -1.69
N ALA A 109 -13.49 15.60 -1.00
CA ALA A 109 -12.44 16.48 -0.48
C ALA A 109 -11.53 15.75 0.53
N ALA A 110 -12.08 14.90 1.40
CA ALA A 110 -11.30 14.11 2.34
C ALA A 110 -10.37 13.11 1.61
N LEU A 111 -10.89 12.38 0.63
CA LEU A 111 -10.10 11.45 -0.18
C LEU A 111 -9.02 12.13 -1.02
N ASP A 112 -9.31 13.32 -1.56
CA ASP A 112 -8.35 14.10 -2.36
C ASP A 112 -7.14 14.53 -1.52
N THR A 113 -7.27 14.61 -0.19
CA THR A 113 -6.12 14.88 0.71
C THR A 113 -5.09 13.75 0.74
N LEU A 114 -5.47 12.52 0.34
CA LEU A 114 -4.54 11.38 0.28
C LEU A 114 -3.64 11.43 -0.96
N ARG A 115 -4.06 12.13 -2.02
CA ARG A 115 -3.40 12.13 -3.33
C ARG A 115 -1.91 12.44 -3.26
N PRO A 116 -1.44 13.54 -2.61
CA PRO A 116 -0.02 13.86 -2.59
C PRO A 116 0.82 12.75 -1.92
N SER A 117 0.30 12.15 -0.85
CA SER A 117 0.96 11.07 -0.13
C SER A 117 1.01 9.78 -0.95
N LEU A 118 -0.05 9.47 -1.71
CA LEU A 118 -0.10 8.34 -2.63
C LEU A 118 0.89 8.51 -3.80
N GLU A 119 0.94 9.70 -4.39
CA GLU A 119 1.88 10.03 -5.46
C GLU A 119 3.34 9.92 -4.99
N ALA A 120 3.64 10.47 -3.80
CA ALA A 120 4.98 10.40 -3.21
C ALA A 120 5.39 8.94 -2.94
N TYR A 121 4.47 8.13 -2.41
CA TYR A 121 4.69 6.71 -2.17
C TYR A 121 4.93 5.94 -3.47
N ALA A 122 4.05 6.09 -4.46
CA ALA A 122 4.19 5.46 -5.77
C ALA A 122 5.50 5.85 -6.46
N ALA A 123 5.89 7.13 -6.38
CA ALA A 123 7.15 7.61 -6.93
C ALA A 123 8.39 7.04 -6.21
N ALA A 124 8.34 6.89 -4.87
CA ALA A 124 9.42 6.27 -4.11
C ALA A 124 9.57 4.78 -4.46
N LEU A 125 8.45 4.05 -4.53
CA LEU A 125 8.42 2.64 -4.92
C LEU A 125 8.97 2.44 -6.34
N ASN A 126 8.47 3.19 -7.31
CA ASN A 126 8.93 3.11 -8.70
C ASN A 126 10.45 3.35 -8.82
N ARG A 127 11.01 4.29 -8.04
CA ARG A 127 12.47 4.52 -8.02
C ARG A 127 13.24 3.30 -7.47
N LEU A 128 12.73 2.67 -6.40
CA LEU A 128 13.32 1.46 -5.84
C LEU A 128 13.27 0.29 -6.85
N GLU A 129 12.14 0.11 -7.53
CA GLU A 129 11.95 -0.91 -8.57
C GLU A 129 12.86 -0.68 -9.77
N GLN A 130 12.91 0.54 -10.31
CA GLN A 130 13.78 0.91 -11.45
C GLN A 130 15.26 0.71 -11.14
N ALA A 131 15.67 0.89 -9.89
CA ALA A 131 17.03 0.60 -9.49
C ALA A 131 17.29 -0.93 -9.43
N GLY A 132 16.26 -1.79 -9.38
CA GLY A 132 16.36 -3.25 -9.35
C GLY A 132 15.92 -3.93 -8.04
N GLY A 133 15.12 -3.25 -7.20
CA GLY A 133 14.70 -3.75 -5.90
C GLY A 133 15.84 -4.28 -5.00
N LEU A 134 15.72 -5.51 -4.53
CA LEU A 134 16.75 -6.23 -3.76
C LEU A 134 17.58 -7.22 -4.59
N THR A 135 17.46 -7.18 -5.91
CA THR A 135 18.16 -8.11 -6.80
C THR A 135 19.68 -7.91 -6.69
N VAL A 136 20.41 -8.95 -6.31
CA VAL A 136 21.85 -8.88 -5.97
C VAL A 136 22.70 -8.52 -7.19
N GLU A 137 22.28 -8.95 -8.39
CA GLU A 137 22.87 -8.59 -9.68
C GLU A 137 22.93 -7.07 -9.89
N SER A 138 21.96 -6.33 -9.32
CA SER A 138 21.88 -4.86 -9.41
C SER A 138 22.75 -4.14 -8.37
N LEU A 139 23.50 -4.89 -7.54
CA LEU A 139 24.36 -4.38 -6.46
C LEU A 139 25.85 -4.68 -6.74
N PRO A 140 26.45 -4.22 -7.86
CA PRO A 140 27.83 -4.55 -8.23
C PRO A 140 28.90 -3.85 -7.39
N SER A 141 28.54 -2.90 -6.52
CA SER A 141 29.49 -2.18 -5.68
C SER A 141 28.87 -1.81 -4.32
N PRO A 142 29.69 -1.52 -3.29
CA PRO A 142 29.18 -1.08 -1.99
C PRO A 142 28.37 0.22 -2.11
N ARG A 143 28.80 1.12 -3.01
CA ARG A 143 28.09 2.35 -3.33
C ARG A 143 26.66 2.09 -3.82
N ARG A 144 26.44 1.05 -4.63
CA ARG A 144 25.09 0.68 -5.10
C ARG A 144 24.21 0.14 -3.97
N ILE A 145 24.79 -0.49 -2.95
CA ILE A 145 24.06 -0.85 -1.72
C ILE A 145 23.69 0.41 -0.94
N ASP A 146 24.63 1.34 -0.78
CA ASP A 146 24.40 2.59 -0.04
C ASP A 146 23.28 3.43 -0.73
N GLU A 147 23.34 3.59 -2.05
CA GLU A 147 22.27 4.22 -2.86
C GLU A 147 20.92 3.48 -2.70
N ARG A 148 20.93 2.15 -2.56
CA ARG A 148 19.71 1.36 -2.34
C ARG A 148 19.09 1.62 -0.98
N LEU A 149 19.92 1.72 0.05
CA LEU A 149 19.48 2.02 1.41
C LEU A 149 18.76 3.37 1.45
N GLU A 150 19.30 4.39 0.77
CA GLU A 150 18.66 5.72 0.65
C GLU A 150 17.28 5.65 -0.03
N LEU A 151 17.13 4.83 -1.08
CA LEU A 151 15.83 4.63 -1.75
C LEU A 151 14.81 3.95 -0.83
N ILE A 152 15.24 2.99 0.00
CA ILE A 152 14.37 2.33 0.98
C ILE A 152 13.96 3.31 2.09
N ASP A 153 14.88 4.14 2.57
CA ASP A 153 14.57 5.18 3.56
C ASP A 153 13.56 6.20 3.02
N ALA A 154 13.69 6.59 1.74
CA ALA A 154 12.71 7.44 1.08
C ALA A 154 11.33 6.78 0.93
N LEU A 155 11.29 5.48 0.63
CA LEU A 155 10.04 4.70 0.56
C LEU A 155 9.37 4.59 1.93
N ASP A 156 10.13 4.29 2.98
CA ASP A 156 9.64 4.17 4.36
C ASP A 156 9.06 5.49 4.88
N LEU A 157 9.73 6.62 4.58
CA LEU A 157 9.22 7.95 4.89
C LEU A 157 7.91 8.26 4.15
N ALA A 158 7.83 7.95 2.85
CA ALA A 158 6.62 8.15 2.07
C ALA A 158 5.47 7.25 2.58
N ASN A 159 5.78 6.01 2.98
CA ASN A 159 4.83 5.09 3.61
C ASN A 159 4.30 5.62 4.93
N THR A 160 5.17 6.16 5.78
CA THR A 160 4.81 6.77 7.07
C THR A 160 3.86 7.94 6.85
N THR A 161 4.21 8.85 5.93
CA THR A 161 3.38 10.01 5.58
C THR A 161 2.00 9.58 5.08
N LEU A 162 1.96 8.55 4.23
CA LEU A 162 0.71 7.98 3.72
C LEU A 162 -0.12 7.32 4.84
N SER A 163 0.52 6.58 5.74
CA SER A 163 -0.12 5.96 6.90
C SER A 163 -0.76 7.00 7.82
N ASP A 164 -0.05 8.09 8.09
CA ASP A 164 -0.54 9.20 8.91
C ASP A 164 -1.73 9.89 8.24
N ALA A 165 -1.68 10.08 6.93
CA ALA A 165 -2.80 10.63 6.16
C ALA A 165 -4.06 9.73 6.25
N TYR A 166 -3.90 8.41 6.15
CA TYR A 166 -5.00 7.46 6.37
C TYR A 166 -5.56 7.54 7.79
N ALA A 167 -4.70 7.59 8.79
CA ALA A 167 -5.11 7.65 10.20
C ALA A 167 -5.87 8.94 10.53
N ALA A 168 -5.50 10.07 9.91
CA ALA A 168 -6.15 11.36 10.09
C ALA A 168 -7.49 11.50 9.34
N MET A 169 -7.76 10.62 8.36
CA MET A 169 -8.90 10.76 7.44
C MET A 169 -10.28 10.81 8.13
N PRO A 170 -10.60 10.01 9.17
CA PRO A 170 -11.90 10.13 9.85
C PRO A 170 -12.13 11.51 10.46
N ALA A 171 -11.13 12.08 11.13
CA ALA A 171 -11.22 13.41 11.73
C ALA A 171 -11.33 14.50 10.65
N ARG A 172 -10.55 14.38 9.57
CA ARG A 172 -10.63 15.29 8.43
C ARG A 172 -12.02 15.27 7.78
N PHE A 173 -12.60 14.08 7.63
CA PHE A 173 -13.94 13.91 7.09
C PHE A 173 -15.01 14.54 7.99
N GLU A 174 -14.92 14.35 9.30
CA GLU A 174 -15.80 15.02 10.29
C GLU A 174 -15.75 16.55 10.15
N THR A 175 -14.54 17.13 10.11
CA THR A 175 -14.34 18.57 9.91
C THR A 175 -14.99 19.06 8.63
N LEU A 176 -14.78 18.36 7.51
CA LEU A 176 -15.33 18.76 6.20
C LEU A 176 -16.86 18.66 6.16
N MET A 177 -17.46 17.70 6.87
CA MET A 177 -18.92 17.60 7.00
C MET A 177 -19.49 18.76 7.81
N LEU A 178 -18.85 19.13 8.93
CA LEU A 178 -19.23 20.27 9.75
C LEU A 178 -19.15 21.59 8.95
N GLU A 179 -18.05 21.79 8.20
CA GLU A 179 -17.86 22.94 7.30
C GLU A 179 -18.94 23.00 6.21
N ALA A 180 -19.44 21.85 5.77
CA ALA A 180 -20.53 21.75 4.79
C ALA A 180 -21.93 21.91 5.40
N GLY A 181 -22.04 22.25 6.70
CA GLY A 181 -23.28 22.51 7.39
C GLY A 181 -24.03 21.28 7.91
N ILE A 182 -23.40 20.10 7.88
CA ILE A 182 -23.99 18.88 8.46
C ILE A 182 -23.91 18.97 9.99
N GLY A 183 -24.97 18.55 10.68
CA GLY A 183 -25.06 18.61 12.14
C GLY A 183 -23.96 17.80 12.82
N ALA A 184 -23.47 18.28 13.96
CA ALA A 184 -22.32 17.68 14.65
C ALA A 184 -22.50 16.21 15.01
N ARG A 185 -23.73 15.82 15.39
CA ARG A 185 -24.05 14.41 15.67
C ARG A 185 -23.94 13.57 14.39
N GLU A 186 -24.52 14.01 13.27
CA GLU A 186 -24.44 13.29 12.00
C GLU A 186 -23.01 13.21 11.48
N ALA A 187 -22.24 14.29 11.58
CA ALA A 187 -20.83 14.30 11.17
C ALA A 187 -19.98 13.32 11.98
N SER A 188 -20.15 13.30 13.30
CA SER A 188 -19.42 12.40 14.19
C SER A 188 -19.80 10.93 13.96
N GLU A 189 -21.10 10.64 13.80
CA GLU A 189 -21.59 9.29 13.45
C GLU A 189 -21.05 8.83 12.10
N ALA A 190 -21.01 9.72 11.10
CA ALA A 190 -20.44 9.42 9.79
C ALA A 190 -18.93 9.15 9.89
N ALA A 191 -18.17 9.96 10.62
CA ALA A 191 -16.73 9.74 10.82
C ALA A 191 -16.42 8.45 11.60
N ALA A 192 -17.24 8.08 12.58
CA ALA A 192 -17.13 6.80 13.27
C ALA A 192 -17.39 5.64 12.30
N ARG A 193 -18.46 5.71 11.51
CA ARG A 193 -18.74 4.73 10.46
C ARG A 193 -17.61 4.67 9.45
N PHE A 194 -17.04 5.81 9.03
CA PHE A 194 -15.87 5.84 8.15
C PHE A 194 -14.78 4.93 8.71
N ARG A 195 -14.41 5.14 9.97
CA ARG A 195 -13.36 4.36 10.63
C ARG A 195 -13.64 2.86 10.62
N ASP A 196 -14.88 2.47 10.89
CA ASP A 196 -15.26 1.07 11.07
C ASP A 196 -15.54 0.35 9.74
N SER A 197 -16.09 1.04 8.74
CA SER A 197 -16.54 0.45 7.47
C SER A 197 -15.53 0.57 6.32
N SER A 198 -14.56 1.48 6.38
CA SER A 198 -13.62 1.76 5.27
C SER A 198 -12.47 0.78 5.12
N GLN A 199 -12.55 -0.38 5.79
CA GLN A 199 -11.42 -1.30 5.95
C GLN A 199 -10.14 -0.57 6.42
N LEU A 200 -10.26 0.62 7.03
CA LEU A 200 -9.14 1.45 7.48
C LEU A 200 -8.21 0.69 8.43
N PRO A 201 -8.70 -0.12 9.40
CA PRO A 201 -7.81 -0.94 10.21
C PRO A 201 -6.94 -1.89 9.39
N VAL A 202 -7.48 -2.50 8.34
CA VAL A 202 -6.75 -3.39 7.43
C VAL A 202 -5.77 -2.59 6.57
N THR A 203 -6.19 -1.44 6.03
CA THR A 203 -5.30 -0.53 5.28
C THR A 203 -4.10 -0.11 6.13
N LEU A 204 -4.32 0.28 7.39
CA LEU A 204 -3.25 0.64 8.32
C LEU A 204 -2.37 -0.55 8.71
N ALA A 205 -2.93 -1.77 8.75
CA ALA A 205 -2.13 -2.98 8.92
C ALA A 205 -1.22 -3.22 7.70
N ILE A 206 -1.70 -3.00 6.47
CA ILE A 206 -0.88 -3.07 5.26
C ILE A 206 0.25 -2.01 5.31
N ARG A 207 -0.05 -0.77 5.76
CA ARG A 207 1.01 0.25 5.92
C ARG A 207 2.09 -0.18 6.92
N ARG A 208 1.71 -0.87 8.00
CA ARG A 208 2.68 -1.44 8.96
C ARG A 208 3.51 -2.54 8.33
N THR A 209 2.92 -3.44 7.54
CA THR A 209 3.70 -4.46 6.83
C THR A 209 4.69 -3.86 5.85
N ASP A 210 4.39 -2.70 5.25
CA ASP A 210 5.34 -1.99 4.38
C ASP A 210 6.53 -1.40 5.16
N ALA A 211 6.31 -0.93 6.40
CA ALA A 211 7.39 -0.47 7.27
C ALA A 211 8.28 -1.65 7.71
N ASP A 212 7.67 -2.77 8.13
CA ASP A 212 8.38 -4.02 8.45
C ASP A 212 9.20 -4.52 7.25
N LEU A 213 8.65 -4.40 6.03
CA LEU A 213 9.34 -4.75 4.81
C LEU A 213 10.57 -3.85 4.61
N CYS A 214 10.42 -2.52 4.72
CA CYS A 214 11.53 -1.58 4.61
C CYS A 214 12.64 -1.86 5.63
N GLU A 215 12.28 -2.22 6.87
CA GLU A 215 13.24 -2.66 7.89
C GLU A 215 13.99 -3.93 7.46
N ALA A 216 13.27 -4.98 7.03
CA ALA A 216 13.88 -6.23 6.61
C ALA A 216 14.79 -6.05 5.37
N MET A 217 14.38 -5.22 4.41
CA MET A 217 15.18 -4.84 3.25
C MET A 217 16.49 -4.15 3.67
N ARG A 218 16.44 -3.20 4.62
CA ARG A 218 17.64 -2.55 5.18
C ARG A 218 18.53 -3.54 5.91
N GLY A 219 17.96 -4.45 6.70
CA GLY A 219 18.70 -5.49 7.42
C GLY A 219 19.52 -6.36 6.48
N LEU A 220 18.88 -6.85 5.40
CA LEU A 220 19.54 -7.64 4.35
C LEU A 220 20.67 -6.86 3.66
N LEU A 221 20.41 -5.62 3.23
CA LEU A 221 21.41 -4.81 2.54
C LEU A 221 22.57 -4.41 3.45
N ARG A 222 22.33 -4.12 4.72
CA ARG A 222 23.38 -3.85 5.71
C ARG A 222 24.27 -5.07 5.94
N LEU A 223 23.69 -6.28 5.97
CA LEU A 223 24.46 -7.53 6.00
C LEU A 223 25.37 -7.66 4.77
N LEU A 224 24.81 -7.51 3.56
CA LEU A 224 25.58 -7.56 2.31
C LEU A 224 26.68 -6.49 2.29
N ARG A 225 26.40 -5.29 2.80
CA ARG A 225 27.36 -4.19 2.89
C ARG A 225 28.50 -4.49 3.85
N ALA A 226 28.19 -5.01 5.04
CA ALA A 226 29.17 -5.34 6.07
C ALA A 226 30.08 -6.50 5.67
N ARG A 227 29.57 -7.42 4.84
CA ARG A 227 30.29 -8.60 4.36
C ARG A 227 30.81 -8.44 2.94
N TRP A 228 30.93 -7.21 2.45
CA TRP A 228 31.41 -6.96 1.09
C TRP A 228 32.77 -7.61 0.83
N GLY A 229 32.90 -8.31 -0.30
CA GLY A 229 34.09 -9.11 -0.65
C GLY A 229 34.20 -10.46 0.06
N ARG A 230 33.29 -10.77 0.99
CA ARG A 230 33.14 -12.09 1.65
C ARG A 230 31.91 -12.86 1.19
N TRP A 231 31.19 -12.32 0.23
CA TRP A 231 30.15 -13.02 -0.51
C TRP A 231 30.33 -12.82 -2.01
N GLU A 232 29.76 -13.72 -2.79
CA GLU A 232 29.67 -13.61 -4.24
C GLU A 232 28.31 -14.12 -4.73
N LEU A 233 27.90 -13.68 -5.91
CA LEU A 233 26.74 -14.23 -6.59
C LEU A 233 27.18 -15.35 -7.52
N ASP A 234 26.69 -16.57 -7.29
CA ASP A 234 26.80 -17.66 -8.26
C ASP A 234 25.80 -17.41 -9.40
N ARG A 235 26.30 -16.88 -10.52
CA ARG A 235 25.47 -16.53 -11.68
C ARG A 235 24.75 -17.72 -12.32
N ALA A 236 25.22 -18.95 -12.11
CA ALA A 236 24.56 -20.12 -12.66
C ALA A 236 23.29 -20.47 -11.87
N SER A 237 23.30 -20.28 -10.55
CA SER A 237 22.19 -20.63 -9.66
C SER A 237 21.39 -19.43 -9.15
N GLY A 238 21.90 -18.20 -9.31
CA GLY A 238 21.35 -16.99 -8.70
C GLY A 238 21.49 -16.96 -7.16
N MET A 239 22.33 -17.82 -6.58
CA MET A 239 22.52 -17.92 -5.14
C MET A 239 23.62 -17.00 -4.64
N VAL A 240 23.44 -16.42 -3.46
CA VAL A 240 24.47 -15.67 -2.76
C VAL A 240 25.32 -16.66 -1.95
N MET A 241 26.62 -16.71 -2.21
CA MET A 241 27.54 -17.60 -1.51
C MET A 241 28.38 -16.79 -0.54
N PHE A 242 28.37 -17.18 0.74
CA PHE A 242 29.19 -16.56 1.79
C PHE A 242 30.39 -17.44 2.16
N GLN A 243 31.45 -16.80 2.67
CA GLN A 243 32.64 -17.48 3.21
C GLN A 243 32.41 -18.04 4.62
N ASP A 244 31.50 -17.44 5.40
CA ASP A 244 31.25 -17.77 6.81
C ASP A 244 29.82 -18.32 7.01
N ASP A 245 29.68 -19.45 7.72
CA ASP A 245 28.37 -20.08 8.03
C ASP A 245 27.41 -19.15 8.80
N ALA A 246 27.97 -18.32 9.70
CA ALA A 246 27.18 -17.35 10.46
C ALA A 246 26.50 -16.31 9.55
N ASP A 247 27.17 -15.91 8.46
CA ASP A 247 26.61 -14.95 7.50
C ASP A 247 25.53 -15.60 6.63
N VAL A 248 25.68 -16.88 6.29
CA VAL A 248 24.61 -17.67 5.63
C VAL A 248 23.37 -17.72 6.52
N ALA A 249 23.54 -18.02 7.82
CA ALA A 249 22.43 -18.07 8.77
C ALA A 249 21.73 -16.70 8.89
N ALA A 250 22.49 -15.61 9.01
CA ALA A 250 21.94 -14.26 9.06
C ALA A 250 21.22 -13.86 7.76
N PHE A 251 21.77 -14.22 6.60
CA PHE A 251 21.14 -13.96 5.30
C PHE A 251 19.80 -14.71 5.18
N ASN A 252 19.80 -16.01 5.49
CA ASN A 252 18.60 -16.84 5.45
C ASN A 252 17.53 -16.35 6.46
N GLN A 253 17.94 -15.82 7.62
CA GLN A 253 17.01 -15.21 8.57
C GLN A 253 16.30 -13.99 7.98
N TRP A 254 17.01 -13.09 7.30
CA TRP A 254 16.40 -11.95 6.62
C TRP A 254 15.47 -12.38 5.47
N MET A 255 15.88 -13.37 4.68
CA MET A 255 15.04 -13.92 3.62
C MET A 255 13.75 -14.54 4.17
N ALA A 256 13.84 -15.30 5.27
CA ALA A 256 12.66 -15.85 5.93
C ALA A 256 11.73 -14.75 6.48
N ARG A 257 12.29 -13.67 7.05
CA ARG A 257 11.52 -12.52 7.52
C ARG A 257 10.81 -11.80 6.37
N LEU A 258 11.49 -11.58 5.24
CA LEU A 258 10.88 -11.01 4.03
C LEU A 258 9.70 -11.85 3.55
N GLN A 259 9.87 -13.18 3.46
CA GLN A 259 8.79 -14.08 3.05
C GLN A 259 7.57 -13.99 3.98
N GLN A 260 7.79 -14.01 5.30
CA GLN A 260 6.71 -13.88 6.29
C GLN A 260 5.93 -12.56 6.14
N ILE A 261 6.63 -11.45 5.88
CA ILE A 261 6.00 -10.15 5.66
C ILE A 261 5.16 -10.16 4.37
N THR A 262 5.69 -10.75 3.29
CA THR A 262 4.96 -10.88 2.02
C THR A 262 3.72 -11.76 2.15
N ASP A 263 3.79 -12.85 2.89
CA ASP A 263 2.64 -13.74 3.14
C ASP A 263 1.54 -12.99 3.93
N GLU A 264 1.93 -12.26 4.97
CA GLU A 264 1.01 -11.45 5.78
C GLU A 264 0.37 -10.32 4.96
N GLN A 265 1.17 -9.62 4.15
CA GLN A 265 0.65 -8.58 3.27
C GLN A 265 -0.35 -9.15 2.25
N THR A 266 -0.04 -10.30 1.65
CA THR A 266 -0.94 -10.99 0.70
C THR A 266 -2.26 -11.36 1.40
N ARG A 267 -2.20 -11.85 2.64
CA ARG A 267 -3.37 -12.16 3.45
C ARG A 267 -4.23 -10.91 3.70
N LEU A 268 -3.62 -9.79 4.08
CA LEU A 268 -4.30 -8.52 4.33
C LEU A 268 -4.93 -7.94 3.04
N GLN A 269 -4.23 -8.01 1.91
CA GLN A 269 -4.74 -7.58 0.60
C GLN A 269 -5.95 -8.42 0.18
N ARG A 270 -5.91 -9.74 0.39
CA ARG A 270 -7.07 -10.61 0.16
C ARG A 270 -8.23 -10.30 1.08
N GLN A 271 -7.98 -9.87 2.32
CA GLN A 271 -9.04 -9.42 3.23
C GLN A 271 -9.73 -8.15 2.72
N VAL A 272 -8.96 -7.20 2.16
CA VAL A 272 -9.49 -6.00 1.52
C VAL A 272 -10.37 -6.34 0.32
N LEU A 273 -9.90 -7.26 -0.53
CA LEU A 273 -10.54 -7.58 -1.80
C LEU A 273 -11.59 -8.69 -1.73
N GLY A 274 -11.62 -9.49 -0.68
CA GLY A 274 -12.53 -10.63 -0.53
C GLY A 274 -13.89 -10.21 0.00
N GLY A 275 -13.95 -9.23 0.90
CA GLY A 275 -15.13 -8.99 1.72
C GLY A 275 -15.41 -10.22 2.58
N SER A 276 -15.18 -10.12 3.89
CA SER A 276 -15.64 -11.12 4.85
C SER A 276 -17.15 -11.33 4.75
#